data_AF-A0A0N0D0Z3-F1
#
_entry.id   AF-A0A0N0D0Z3-F1
#
_cell.length_a   1.000
_cell.length_b   1.000
_cell.length_c   1.000
_cell.angle_alpha   90.00
_cell.angle_beta   90.00
_cell.angle_gamma   90.00
#
_symmetry.space_group_name_H-M   'P 1'
#
loop_
_entity.id
_entity.type
_entity.pdbx_description
1 polymer ?
#
loop_
_entity_poly.entity_id
_entity_poly.type
_entity_poly.pdbx_seq_one_letter_code
_entity_poly.pdbx_strand_id
1 'polypeptide(L)' 'MGSLDISKKVHLLVKGTAENGRDFYYIPSEISINSGETSTVIDIVAYQDKEFEDVKFVEVIFLIGKTKYFINIKNEQTI' A
#
# COMPACT_ATOMS: atom_id res chain seq x y z
N MET A 1 12.35 -9.03 -22.46
CA MET A 1 11.87 -9.87 -21.33
C MET A 1 12.60 -9.39 -20.09
N GLY A 2 11.89 -9.09 -18.99
CA GLY A 2 12.50 -8.46 -17.81
C GLY A 2 13.30 -9.46 -16.98
N SER A 3 14.56 -9.14 -16.65
CA SER A 3 15.37 -9.93 -15.72
C SER A 3 14.85 -9.79 -14.28
N LEU A 4 14.91 -10.89 -13.53
CA LEU A 4 14.63 -10.94 -12.08
C LEU A 4 15.90 -10.64 -11.26
N ASP A 5 17.05 -10.49 -11.90
CA ASP A 5 18.35 -10.31 -11.23
C ASP A 5 18.60 -8.87 -10.77
N ILE A 6 17.64 -7.97 -11.02
CA ILE A 6 17.72 -6.55 -10.70
C ILE A 6 16.52 -6.18 -9.83
N SER A 7 16.80 -5.48 -8.72
CA SER A 7 15.76 -4.91 -7.87
C SER A 7 14.84 -3.98 -8.66
N LYS A 8 13.53 -4.13 -8.47
CA LYS A 8 12.52 -3.32 -9.13
C LYS A 8 11.89 -2.36 -8.14
N LYS A 9 12.00 -1.08 -8.45
CA LYS A 9 11.30 -0.02 -7.73
C LYS A 9 9.87 0.08 -8.22
N VAL A 10 8.95 0.16 -7.26
CA VAL A 10 7.53 0.39 -7.50
C VAL A 10 7.14 1.63 -6.71
N HIS A 11 6.64 2.65 -7.41
CA HIS A 11 6.14 3.85 -6.74
C HIS A 11 4.68 3.64 -6.33
N LEU A 12 4.34 4.15 -5.18
CA LEU A 12 3.02 4.05 -4.58
C LEU A 12 2.40 5.43 -4.46
N LEU A 13 1.10 5.50 -4.77
CA LEU A 13 0.27 6.64 -4.42
C LEU A 13 -0.84 6.14 -3.49
N VAL A 14 -0.80 6.61 -2.25
CA VAL A 14 -1.81 6.31 -1.23
C VAL A 14 -2.84 7.42 -1.21
N LYS A 15 -4.11 7.06 -1.35
CA LYS A 15 -5.26 7.96 -1.35
C LYS A 15 -6.35 7.42 -0.43
N GLY A 16 -7.41 8.21 -0.26
CA GLY A 16 -8.58 7.86 0.50
C GLY A 16 -8.92 8.91 1.53
N THR A 17 -9.79 8.56 2.47
CA THR A 17 -10.14 9.41 3.60
C THR A 17 -9.32 9.08 4.86
N ALA A 18 -8.69 7.91 4.89
CA ALA A 18 -7.72 7.58 5.94
C ALA A 18 -6.32 8.14 5.60
N GLU A 19 -5.70 8.78 6.59
CA GLU A 19 -4.43 9.50 6.47
C GLU A 19 -3.22 8.60 6.75
N ASN A 20 -2.27 8.59 5.81
CA ASN A 20 -1.03 7.79 5.90
C ASN A 20 -0.14 8.23 7.06
N GLY A 21 0.18 7.30 7.95
CA GLY A 21 0.96 7.56 9.16
C GLY A 21 0.15 8.11 10.33
N ARG A 22 -1.17 8.33 10.16
CA ARG A 22 -2.07 8.82 11.21
C ARG A 22 -3.18 7.84 11.55
N ASP A 23 -3.92 7.36 10.56
CA ASP A 23 -5.01 6.38 10.78
C ASP A 23 -4.50 4.93 10.62
N PHE A 24 -3.37 4.74 9.93
CA PHE A 24 -2.67 3.48 9.78
C PHE A 24 -1.16 3.71 9.73
N TYR A 25 -0.39 2.63 9.88
CA TYR A 25 1.08 2.66 9.85
C TYR A 25 1.60 3.31 8.56
N TYR A 26 2.68 4.07 8.68
CA TYR A 26 3.23 4.81 7.55
C TYR A 26 3.64 3.86 6.42
N ILE A 27 3.10 4.11 5.23
CA ILE A 27 3.47 3.44 3.98
C ILE A 27 4.37 4.39 3.18
N PRO A 28 5.59 3.98 2.79
CA PRO A 28 6.46 4.80 1.96
C PRO A 28 5.91 4.97 0.53
N SER A 29 6.32 6.04 -0.15
CA SER A 29 5.91 6.29 -1.56
C SER A 29 6.67 5.44 -2.59
N GLU A 30 7.66 4.65 -2.16
CA GLU A 30 8.44 3.73 -3.00
C GLU A 30 8.73 2.46 -2.21
N ILE A 31 8.60 1.32 -2.87
CA ILE A 31 9.05 0.01 -2.37
C ILE A 31 9.94 -0.67 -3.41
N SER A 32 10.73 -1.64 -2.97
CA SER A 32 11.56 -2.47 -3.84
C SER A 32 11.11 -3.93 -3.77
N ILE A 33 11.04 -4.57 -4.94
CA ILE A 33 11.04 -6.03 -5.06
C ILE A 33 12.50 -6.43 -5.29
N ASN A 34 13.09 -7.21 -4.38
CA ASN A 34 14.51 -7.49 -4.45
C ASN A 34 14.86 -8.42 -5.63
N SER A 35 16.15 -8.47 -5.96
CA SER A 35 16.66 -9.42 -6.95
C SER A 35 16.33 -10.86 -6.52
N GLY A 36 15.84 -11.66 -7.46
CA GLY A 36 15.37 -13.03 -7.22
C GLY A 36 13.96 -13.14 -6.64
N GLU A 37 13.33 -12.03 -6.22
CA GLU A 37 11.95 -12.01 -5.73
C GLU A 37 10.96 -11.66 -6.84
N THR A 38 9.76 -12.24 -6.76
CA THR A 38 8.65 -11.94 -7.68
C THR A 38 7.57 -11.06 -7.05
N SER A 39 7.64 -10.86 -5.74
CA SER A 39 6.63 -10.15 -4.95
C SER A 39 7.26 -9.55 -3.70
N THR A 40 6.62 -8.50 -3.19
CA THR A 40 6.88 -7.93 -1.87
C THR A 40 5.54 -7.66 -1.18
N VAL A 41 5.54 -7.50 0.13
CA VAL A 41 4.32 -7.29 0.93
C VAL A 41 4.25 -5.83 1.38
N ILE A 42 3.05 -5.25 1.30
CA ILE A 42 2.73 -3.97 1.94
C ILE A 42 1.69 -4.27 3.00
N ASP A 43 2.00 -3.95 4.24
CA ASP A 43 1.07 -4.05 5.35
C ASP A 43 0.28 -2.74 5.51
N ILE A 44 -1.04 -2.85 5.59
CA ILE A 44 -1.93 -1.73 5.93
C ILE A 44 -2.56 -2.04 7.28
N VAL A 45 -1.95 -1.52 8.33
CA VAL A 45 -2.34 -1.79 9.71
C VAL A 45 -2.92 -0.51 10.31
N ALA A 46 -4.23 -0.51 10.55
CA ALA A 46 -4.89 0.59 11.24
C ALA A 46 -4.34 0.75 12.66
N TYR A 47 -4.22 1.99 13.14
CA TYR A 47 -3.97 2.21 14.56
C TYR A 47 -5.25 1.86 15.33
N GLN A 48 -5.10 1.05 16.37
CA GLN A 48 -6.20 0.73 17.26
C GLN A 48 -6.21 1.72 18.41
N ASP A 49 -7.32 2.45 18.57
CA ASP A 49 -7.61 3.18 19.79
C ASP A 49 -9.04 2.85 20.30
N LYS A 50 -9.50 3.63 21.28
CA LYS A 50 -10.80 3.45 21.95
C LYS A 50 -11.84 4.47 21.50
N GLU A 51 -11.49 5.35 20.57
CA GLU A 51 -12.41 6.36 20.07
C GLU A 51 -13.32 5.75 19.01
N PHE A 52 -14.56 6.24 18.96
CA PHE A 52 -15.46 5.89 17.87
C PHE A 52 -15.12 6.79 16.69
N GLU A 53 -14.62 6.19 15.60
CA GLU A 53 -14.33 6.90 14.36
C GLU A 53 -15.34 6.57 13.26
N ASP A 54 -15.57 7.52 12.36
CA ASP A 54 -16.27 7.26 11.11
C ASP A 54 -15.48 6.28 10.24
N VAL A 55 -16.20 5.50 9.43
CA VAL A 55 -15.57 4.57 8.48
C VAL A 55 -14.78 5.36 7.43
N LYS A 56 -13.46 5.13 7.39
CA LYS A 56 -12.54 5.66 6.39
C LYS A 56 -12.07 4.56 5.44
N PHE A 57 -11.61 4.94 4.25
CA PHE A 57 -11.06 3.99 3.27
C PHE A 57 -9.66 4.40 2.81
N VAL A 58 -8.91 3.41 2.33
CA VAL A 58 -7.58 3.56 1.74
C VAL A 58 -7.58 2.99 0.34
N GLU A 59 -7.04 3.72 -0.62
CA GLU A 59 -6.77 3.28 -1.99
C GLU A 59 -5.26 3.31 -2.23
N VAL A 60 -4.68 2.17 -2.65
CA VAL A 60 -3.26 2.09 -3.01
C VAL A 60 -3.12 1.88 -4.50
N ILE A 61 -2.42 2.81 -5.14
CA ILE A 61 -2.16 2.81 -6.59
C ILE A 61 -0.68 2.51 -6.81
N PHE A 62 -0.39 1.48 -7.59
CA PHE A 62 0.96 1.07 -7.95
C PHE A 62 1.33 1.65 -9.31
N LEU A 63 2.48 2.30 -9.37
CA LEU A 63 3.05 2.88 -10.58
C LEU A 63 4.29 2.07 -10.98
N ILE A 64 4.15 1.28 -12.05
CA ILE A 64 5.25 0.46 -12.59
C ILE A 64 5.57 1.01 -13.98
N GLY A 65 6.66 1.79 -14.07
CA GLY A 65 6.97 2.57 -15.26
C GLY A 65 5.88 3.62 -15.52
N LYS A 66 5.22 3.55 -16.69
CA LYS A 66 4.11 4.46 -17.05
C LYS A 66 2.71 3.88 -16.76
N THR A 67 2.63 2.65 -16.26
CA THR A 67 1.36 1.95 -16.04
C THR A 67 0.90 2.12 -14.60
N LYS A 68 -0.42 2.32 -14.41
CA LYS A 68 -1.08 2.41 -13.10
C LYS A 68 -1.88 1.14 -12.83
N TYR A 69 -1.74 0.57 -11.65
CA TYR A 69 -2.55 -0.54 -11.17
C TYR A 69 -3.30 -0.11 -9.92
N PHE A 70 -4.60 -0.41 -9.88
CA PHE A 70 -5.48 -0.10 -8.76
C PHE A 70 -5.70 -1.37 -7.94
N ILE A 71 -5.42 -1.33 -6.64
CA ILE A 71 -5.84 -2.37 -5.71
C ILE A 71 -6.90 -1.78 -4.80
N ASN A 72 -8.13 -2.29 -4.92
CA ASN A 72 -9.20 -1.96 -3.98
C ASN A 72 -9.02 -2.82 -2.73
N ILE A 73 -8.57 -2.21 -1.65
CA ILE A 73 -8.42 -2.88 -0.36
C ILE A 73 -9.70 -2.59 0.42
N LYS A 74 -10.54 -3.60 0.56
CA LYS A 74 -11.69 -3.53 1.48
C LYS A 74 -11.20 -3.87 2.87
N ASN A 75 -11.40 -2.95 3.81
CA ASN A 75 -11.16 -3.23 5.21
C ASN A 75 -12.33 -4.08 5.73
N GLU A 76 -12.11 -5.37 5.97
CA GLU A 76 -13.09 -6.24 6.65
C GLU A 76 -12.85 -6.18 8.16
N GLN A 77 -12.93 -4.99 8.77
CA GLN A 77 -13.09 -4.92 10.22
C GLN A 77 -14.51 -5.38 10.55
N THR A 78 -14.63 -6.63 10.95
CA THR A 78 -15.86 -7.15 11.56
C THR A 78 -15.94 -6.55 12.96
N ILE A 79 -16.95 -5.70 13.17
CA ILE A 79 -17.34 -5.14 14.48
C ILE A 79 -17.80 -6.27 15.41
#